data_AF-A0AAD4KZ80-F1
#
_entry.id   AF-A0AAD4KZ80-F1
#
_cell.length_a   1.000
_cell.length_b   1.000
_cell.length_c   1.000
_cell.angle_alpha   90.00
_cell.angle_beta   90.00
_cell.angle_gamma   90.00
#
_symmetry.space_group_name_H-M   'P 1'
#
loop_
_entity.id
_entity.type
_entity.pdbx_description
1 polymer ?
#
loop_
_entity_poly.entity_id
_entity_poly.type
_entity_poly.pdbx_seq_one_letter_code
_entity_poly.pdbx_strand_id
1 'polypeptide(L)'
;MYRLGLRTAQQTRAAPVRRLVQRRFNSTENKPSWIVDNAFNRERENVKHHAAATSTLWRRLSIYAVIPCLILGGVNAYNLWNEHWEHWSHLPPLEERTEYPYQNIRSKNFQWGDGDKTLFWNSEVNYHNPDKTK
;
A
#
# COMPACT_ATOMS: atom_id res chain seq x y z
N MET A 1 -31.63 -44.57 61.91
CA MET A 1 -30.60 -43.64 62.42
C MET A 1 -30.20 -42.68 61.30
N TYR A 2 -30.47 -41.39 61.48
CA TYR A 2 -30.03 -40.28 60.61
C TYR A 2 -28.56 -39.92 60.89
N ARG A 3 -27.79 -39.55 59.85
CA ARG A 3 -26.69 -38.55 59.83
C ARG A 3 -26.22 -38.39 58.39
N LEU A 4 -26.65 -37.32 57.72
CA LEU A 4 -25.91 -36.05 57.50
C LEU A 4 -24.59 -36.24 56.73
N GLY A 5 -24.55 -35.65 55.53
CA GLY A 5 -23.43 -35.77 54.60
C GLY A 5 -22.29 -34.78 54.82
N LEU A 6 -21.31 -34.83 53.92
CA LEU A 6 -20.31 -33.81 53.68
C LEU A 6 -19.86 -33.91 52.22
N ARG A 7 -20.02 -32.80 51.50
CA ARG A 7 -19.49 -32.55 50.15
C ARG A 7 -17.97 -32.34 50.28
N THR A 8 -17.16 -32.96 49.42
CA THR A 8 -15.80 -32.46 49.15
C THR A 8 -15.39 -32.66 47.69
N ALA A 9 -15.22 -31.50 47.04
CA ALA A 9 -14.32 -31.17 45.94
C ALA A 9 -14.53 -31.84 44.56
N GLN A 10 -15.19 -31.09 43.67
CA GLN A 10 -14.91 -31.13 42.23
C GLN A 10 -13.39 -31.04 42.00
N GLN A 11 -12.80 -32.08 41.42
CA GLN A 11 -11.49 -31.95 40.78
C GLN A 11 -11.64 -30.99 39.59
N THR A 12 -11.22 -29.74 39.78
CA THR A 12 -11.00 -28.80 38.68
C THR A 12 -9.84 -29.35 37.85
N ARG A 13 -10.15 -30.09 36.79
CA ARG A 13 -9.16 -30.41 35.75
C ARG A 13 -8.78 -29.09 35.09
N ALA A 14 -7.61 -28.56 35.43
CA ALA A 14 -7.04 -27.45 34.70
C ALA A 14 -6.93 -27.86 33.23
N ALA A 15 -7.59 -27.12 32.34
CA ALA A 15 -7.45 -27.33 30.92
C ALA A 15 -5.97 -27.16 30.52
N PRO A 16 -5.39 -28.04 29.69
CA PRO A 16 -4.05 -27.79 29.19
C PRO A 16 -4.12 -26.51 28.36
N VAL A 17 -3.52 -25.44 28.87
CA VAL A 17 -3.29 -24.21 28.11
C VAL A 17 -2.43 -24.61 26.91
N ARG A 18 -3.08 -24.91 25.78
CA ARG A 18 -2.40 -25.04 24.49
C ARG A 18 -1.71 -23.70 24.30
N ARG A 19 -0.37 -23.70 24.41
CA ARG A 19 0.49 -22.59 24.01
C ARG A 19 0.23 -22.34 22.52
N LEU A 20 -0.78 -21.53 22.23
CA LEU A 20 -1.05 -21.03 20.91
C LEU A 20 0.07 -20.03 20.61
N VAL A 21 0.85 -20.38 19.58
CA VAL A 21 1.82 -19.51 18.92
C VAL A 21 3.13 -19.31 19.69
N GLN A 22 3.99 -20.34 19.66
CA GLN A 22 5.43 -20.08 19.65
C GLN A 22 5.89 -20.02 18.19
N ARG A 23 5.55 -18.92 17.51
CA ARG A 23 6.11 -18.59 16.18
C ARG A 23 7.57 -18.22 16.41
N ARG A 24 8.43 -19.23 16.56
CA ARG A 24 9.88 -19.04 16.61
C ARG A 24 10.30 -18.55 15.23
N PHE A 25 10.59 -17.26 15.13
CA PHE A 25 11.38 -16.72 14.03
C PHE A 25 12.75 -17.39 14.11
N ASN A 26 12.99 -18.37 13.23
CA ASN A 26 14.21 -19.17 13.22
C ASN A 26 15.32 -18.41 12.48
N SER A 27 15.63 -17.19 12.92
CA SER A 27 16.62 -16.30 12.28
C SER A 27 18.05 -16.44 12.83
N THR A 28 18.32 -17.43 13.69
CA THR A 28 19.67 -17.74 14.17
C THR A 28 19.95 -19.23 14.01
N GLU A 29 20.77 -19.52 13.02
CA GLU A 29 21.12 -20.84 12.51
C GLU A 29 22.24 -21.48 13.33
N ASN A 30 21.89 -22.13 14.44
CA ASN A 30 22.69 -23.25 14.93
C ASN A 30 22.07 -24.51 14.33
N LYS A 31 22.61 -24.98 13.20
CA LYS A 31 22.22 -26.27 12.63
C LYS A 31 22.47 -27.35 13.69
N PRO A 32 21.45 -28.12 14.11
CA PRO A 32 21.66 -29.23 15.03
C PRO A 32 22.66 -30.23 14.46
N SER A 33 23.52 -30.83 15.28
CA SER A 33 24.61 -31.73 14.84
C SER A 33 24.14 -32.97 14.07
N TRP A 34 22.85 -33.28 14.10
CA TRP A 34 22.24 -34.45 13.47
C TRP A 34 21.66 -34.17 12.07
N ILE A 35 21.75 -32.93 11.55
CA ILE A 35 21.32 -32.64 10.18
C ILE A 35 22.28 -33.34 9.20
N VAL A 36 21.75 -34.30 8.44
CA VAL A 36 22.53 -35.04 7.44
C VAL A 36 22.85 -34.13 6.26
N ASP A 37 24.10 -34.11 5.83
CA ASP A 37 24.51 -33.42 4.61
C ASP A 37 23.94 -34.15 3.38
N ASN A 38 22.84 -33.62 2.85
CA ASN A 38 22.09 -34.15 1.72
C ASN A 38 22.03 -33.09 0.62
N ALA A 39 21.90 -33.51 -0.63
CA ALA A 39 21.83 -32.60 -1.79
C ALA A 39 20.81 -31.46 -1.61
N PHE A 40 19.65 -31.76 -1.01
CA PHE A 40 18.61 -30.79 -0.69
C PHE A 40 19.03 -29.73 0.34
N ASN A 41 19.74 -30.14 1.40
CA ASN A 41 20.24 -29.20 2.40
C ASN A 41 21.31 -28.28 1.78
N ARG A 42 22.19 -28.81 0.93
CA ARG A 42 23.19 -28.01 0.19
C ARG A 42 22.55 -27.00 -0.75
N GLU A 43 21.52 -27.39 -1.49
CA GLU A 43 20.80 -26.47 -2.38
C GLU A 43 20.18 -25.30 -1.60
N ARG A 44 19.58 -25.57 -0.43
CA ARG A 44 19.02 -24.52 0.41
C ARG A 44 20.04 -23.54 0.94
N GLU A 45 21.22 -24.02 1.33
CA GLU A 45 22.31 -23.15 1.74
C GLU A 45 22.81 -22.29 0.58
N ASN A 46 22.91 -22.86 -0.63
CA ASN A 46 23.25 -22.10 -1.83
C ASN A 46 22.20 -21.02 -2.13
N VAL A 47 20.90 -21.34 -2.00
CA VAL A 47 19.81 -20.38 -2.18
C VAL A 47 19.88 -19.28 -1.13
N LYS A 48 20.11 -19.60 0.15
CA LYS A 48 20.27 -18.60 1.22
C LYS A 48 21.45 -17.67 0.94
N HIS A 49 22.59 -18.23 0.56
CA HIS A 49 23.79 -17.46 0.26
C HIS A 49 23.57 -16.54 -0.96
N HIS A 50 22.95 -17.07 -2.03
CA HIS A 50 22.59 -16.27 -3.20
C HIS A 50 21.59 -15.15 -2.84
N ALA A 51 20.56 -15.45 -2.05
CA ALA A 51 19.58 -14.47 -1.61
C ALA A 51 20.20 -13.37 -0.74
N ALA A 52 21.15 -13.70 0.14
CA ALA A 52 21.87 -12.72 0.96
C ALA A 52 22.70 -11.75 0.09
N ALA A 53 23.41 -12.26 -0.92
CA ALA A 53 24.15 -11.44 -1.87
C ALA A 53 23.23 -10.56 -2.72
N THR A 54 22.18 -11.15 -3.30
CA THR A 54 21.22 -10.45 -4.16
C THR A 54 20.43 -9.39 -3.40
N SER A 55 19.99 -9.67 -2.17
CA SER A 55 19.28 -8.66 -1.34
C SER A 55 20.17 -7.48 -0.98
N THR A 56 21.46 -7.71 -0.70
CA THR A 56 22.42 -6.63 -0.45
C THR A 56 22.65 -5.79 -1.70
N LEU A 57 22.76 -6.42 -2.88
CA LEU A 57 22.88 -5.72 -4.16
C LEU A 57 21.65 -4.82 -4.42
N TRP A 58 20.44 -5.36 -4.30
CA TRP A 58 19.21 -4.59 -4.51
C TRP A 58 19.08 -3.43 -3.53
N ARG A 59 19.39 -3.64 -2.25
CA ARG A 59 19.39 -2.56 -1.26
C ARG A 59 20.34 -1.42 -1.66
N ARG A 60 21.54 -1.75 -2.14
CA ARG A 60 22.51 -0.74 -2.61
C ARG A 60 21.98 -0.03 -3.85
N LEU A 61 21.43 -0.75 -4.82
CA LEU A 61 20.89 -0.14 -6.03
C LEU A 61 19.70 0.80 -5.72
N SER A 62 18.77 0.38 -4.86
CA SER A 62 17.66 1.22 -4.43
C SER A 62 18.13 2.52 -3.77
N ILE A 63 19.17 2.46 -2.94
CA ILE A 63 19.68 3.65 -2.24
C ILE A 63 20.53 4.52 -3.17
N TYR A 64 21.44 3.93 -3.93
CA TYR A 64 22.46 4.67 -4.66
C TYR A 64 22.11 5.00 -6.10
N ALA A 65 21.17 4.30 -6.72
CA ALA A 65 20.72 4.59 -8.07
C ALA A 65 19.31 5.18 -8.08
N VAL A 66 18.35 4.50 -7.43
CA VAL A 66 16.94 4.92 -7.51
C VAL A 66 16.71 6.27 -6.83
N ILE A 67 17.29 6.52 -5.65
CA ILE A 67 17.12 7.82 -4.98
C ILE A 67 17.65 8.98 -5.84
N PRO A 68 18.89 8.96 -6.38
CA PRO A 68 19.34 10.02 -7.31
C PRO A 68 18.45 10.19 -8.54
N CYS A 69 18.00 9.09 -9.16
CA CYS A 69 17.08 9.14 -10.29
C CYS A 69 15.75 9.83 -9.93
N LEU A 70 15.20 9.52 -8.76
CA LEU A 70 13.97 10.13 -8.27
C LEU A 70 14.16 11.62 -7.95
N ILE A 71 15.31 12.02 -7.41
CA ILE A 71 15.62 13.44 -7.18
C ILE A 71 15.66 14.18 -8.50
N LEU A 72 16.38 13.67 -9.50
CA LEU A 72 16.47 14.31 -10.82
C LEU A 72 15.10 14.38 -11.51
N GLY A 73 14.33 13.28 -11.48
CA GLY A 73 12.96 13.26 -11.99
C GLY A 73 12.03 14.22 -11.25
N GLY A 74 12.17 14.32 -9.93
CA GLY A 74 11.41 15.23 -9.08
C GLY A 74 11.69 16.70 -9.39
N VAL A 75 12.96 17.07 -9.61
CA VAL A 75 13.33 18.43 -10.02
C VAL A 75 12.74 18.75 -11.39
N ASN A 76 12.82 17.84 -12.36
CA ASN A 76 12.22 18.06 -13.68
C ASN A 76 10.70 18.21 -13.60
N ALA A 77 10.02 17.35 -12.85
CA ALA A 77 8.58 17.44 -12.65
C ALA A 77 8.16 18.72 -11.93
N TYR A 78 8.96 19.19 -10.96
CA TYR A 78 8.72 20.46 -10.25
C TYR A 78 8.81 21.66 -11.20
N ASN A 79 9.81 21.70 -12.08
CA ASN A 79 9.93 22.76 -13.07
C ASN A 79 8.74 22.76 -14.04
N LEU A 80 8.38 21.59 -14.58
CA LEU A 80 7.21 21.44 -15.45
C LEU A 80 5.90 21.83 -14.77
N TRP A 81 5.78 21.53 -13.48
CA TRP A 81 4.63 21.93 -12.66
C TRP A 81 4.51 23.46 -12.57
N ASN A 82 5.61 24.16 -12.27
CA ASN A 82 5.60 25.62 -12.20
C ASN A 82 5.28 26.25 -13.56
N GLU A 83 5.90 25.76 -14.64
CA GLU A 83 5.62 26.21 -16.02
C GLU A 83 4.14 25.98 -16.39
N HIS A 84 3.56 24.84 -16.00
CA HIS A 84 2.15 24.55 -16.23
C HIS A 84 1.23 25.57 -15.56
N TRP A 85 1.50 25.93 -14.31
CA TRP A 85 0.69 26.92 -13.58
C TRP A 85 0.90 28.35 -14.09
N GLU A 86 2.11 28.70 -14.52
CA GLU A 86 2.37 29.98 -15.18
C GLU A 86 1.57 30.08 -16.49
N HIS A 87 1.61 29.04 -17.33
CA HIS A 87 0.76 28.97 -18.53
C HIS A 87 -0.73 29.01 -18.20
N TRP A 88 -1.15 28.31 -17.14
CA TRP A 88 -2.54 28.31 -16.70
C TRP A 88 -3.02 29.70 -16.29
N SER A 89 -2.18 30.47 -15.59
CA SER A 89 -2.49 31.82 -15.12
C SER A 89 -2.69 32.84 -16.26
N HIS A 90 -2.10 32.59 -17.43
CA HIS A 90 -2.26 33.42 -18.62
C HIS A 90 -3.47 33.06 -19.49
N LEU A 91 -4.16 31.96 -19.18
CA LEU A 91 -5.38 31.59 -19.90
C LEU A 91 -6.57 32.47 -19.45
N PRO A 92 -7.53 32.73 -20.35
CA PRO A 92 -8.74 33.44 -19.96
C PRO A 92 -9.51 32.66 -18.87
N PRO A 93 -10.28 33.36 -18.03
CA PRO A 93 -11.13 32.73 -17.01
C PRO A 93 -11.96 31.57 -17.58
N LEU A 94 -12.18 30.53 -16.76
CA LEU A 94 -12.90 29.32 -17.19
C LEU A 94 -14.30 29.62 -17.76
N GLU A 95 -14.97 30.63 -17.23
CA GLU A 95 -16.28 31.10 -17.69
C GLU A 95 -16.25 31.71 -19.10
N GLU A 96 -15.12 32.24 -19.56
CA GLU A 96 -14.96 32.81 -20.90
C GLU A 96 -14.50 31.78 -21.94
N ARG A 97 -13.96 30.63 -21.48
CA ARG A 97 -13.45 29.58 -22.36
C ARG A 97 -14.61 28.86 -23.07
N THR A 98 -14.46 28.62 -24.37
CA THR A 98 -15.46 27.92 -25.18
C THR A 98 -15.67 26.50 -24.68
N GLU A 99 -16.91 26.17 -24.30
CA GLU A 99 -17.36 24.81 -24.02
C GLU A 99 -18.05 24.23 -25.26
N TYR A 100 -17.65 23.03 -25.66
CA TYR A 100 -18.27 22.34 -26.78
C TYR A 100 -19.35 21.37 -26.31
N PRO A 101 -20.38 21.08 -27.12
CA PRO A 101 -21.50 20.20 -26.74
C PRO A 101 -21.08 18.76 -26.34
N TYR A 102 -19.93 18.30 -26.81
CA TYR A 102 -19.40 16.99 -26.47
C TYR A 102 -18.61 16.96 -25.15
N GLN A 103 -18.30 18.12 -24.57
CA GLN A 103 -17.64 18.24 -23.29
C GLN A 103 -18.67 18.23 -22.16
N ASN A 104 -18.29 17.73 -20.98
CA ASN A 104 -19.13 17.73 -19.78
C ASN A 104 -20.56 17.17 -19.98
N ILE A 105 -20.76 16.20 -20.87
CA ILE A 105 -22.08 15.56 -21.05
C ILE A 105 -22.53 14.91 -19.74
N ARG A 106 -23.80 15.11 -19.39
CA ARG A 106 -24.49 14.47 -18.26
C ARG A 106 -25.82 13.88 -18.74
N SER A 107 -25.84 12.57 -19.03
CA SER A 107 -27.11 11.88 -19.34
C SER A 107 -27.90 11.49 -18.09
N LYS A 108 -27.18 11.26 -16.98
CA LYS A 108 -27.73 11.00 -15.66
C LYS A 108 -26.77 11.63 -14.64
N ASN A 109 -27.35 12.24 -13.61
CA ASN A 109 -26.58 12.82 -12.52
C ASN A 109 -25.80 11.74 -11.76
N PHE A 110 -24.63 12.12 -11.23
CA PHE A 110 -23.87 11.29 -10.31
C PHE A 110 -24.66 11.04 -9.03
N GLN A 111 -24.35 9.94 -8.33
CA GLN A 111 -25.09 9.49 -7.16
C GLN A 111 -24.61 10.16 -5.85
N TRP A 112 -23.81 11.21 -5.94
CA TRP A 112 -23.19 11.89 -4.81
C TRP A 112 -23.14 13.40 -5.04
N GLY A 113 -22.93 14.14 -3.95
CA GLY A 113 -22.77 15.59 -4.00
C GLY A 113 -23.98 16.30 -4.63
N ASP A 114 -23.69 17.22 -5.54
CA ASP A 114 -24.68 17.94 -6.35
C ASP A 114 -25.11 17.18 -7.62
N GLY A 115 -24.55 16.00 -7.85
CA GLY A 115 -24.85 15.17 -9.02
C GLY A 115 -24.16 15.59 -10.31
N ASP A 116 -23.36 16.67 -10.30
CA ASP A 116 -22.68 17.19 -11.49
C ASP A 116 -21.15 17.03 -11.45
N LYS A 117 -20.57 17.16 -10.26
CA LYS A 117 -19.12 17.09 -10.08
C LYS A 117 -18.62 15.66 -10.00
N THR A 118 -17.53 15.39 -10.71
CA THR A 118 -16.81 14.11 -10.64
C THR A 118 -16.09 13.95 -9.29
N LEU A 119 -15.63 12.74 -8.98
CA LEU A 119 -14.91 12.47 -7.73
C LEU A 119 -13.60 13.27 -7.60
N PHE A 120 -12.97 13.61 -8.72
CA PHE A 120 -11.73 14.39 -8.80
C PHE A 120 -11.98 15.76 -9.45
N TRP A 121 -13.14 16.36 -9.17
CA TRP A 121 -13.47 17.70 -9.67
C TRP A 121 -12.63 18.76 -8.95
N ASN A 122 -11.95 19.62 -9.71
CA ASN A 122 -11.29 20.81 -9.19
C ASN A 122 -11.86 22.06 -9.86
N SER A 123 -12.52 22.92 -9.08
CA SER A 123 -13.15 24.16 -9.55
C SER A 123 -12.16 25.19 -10.15
N GLU A 124 -10.86 25.06 -9.89
CA GLU A 124 -9.82 25.92 -10.49
C GLU A 124 -9.51 25.56 -11.94
N VAL A 125 -9.81 24.32 -12.36
CA VAL A 125 -9.50 23.79 -13.71
C VAL A 125 -10.70 23.20 -14.42
N ASN A 126 -11.79 22.95 -13.70
CA ASN A 126 -13.01 22.37 -14.22
C ASN A 126 -14.16 23.34 -13.99
N TYR A 127 -14.91 23.56 -15.05
CA TYR A 127 -16.10 24.39 -15.07
C TYR A 127 -17.13 23.71 -15.97
N HIS A 128 -18.39 23.77 -15.55
CA HIS A 128 -19.51 23.26 -16.32
C HIS A 128 -20.65 24.26 -16.25
N ASN A 129 -21.07 24.75 -17.41
CA ASN A 129 -22.31 25.48 -17.53
C ASN A 129 -23.17 24.84 -18.64
N PRO A 130 -24.31 24.22 -18.30
CA PRO A 130 -25.15 23.52 -19.27
C PRO A 130 -25.75 24.45 -20.34
N ASP A 131 -25.89 25.75 -20.05
CA ASP A 131 -26.48 26.72 -20.97
C ASP A 131 -25.43 27.41 -21.87
N LYS A 132 -24.14 27.14 -21.66
CA LYS A 132 -23.04 27.83 -22.34
C LYS A 132 -22.57 27.14 -23.63
N THR A 133 -22.99 25.91 -23.87
CA THR A 133 -22.58 25.17 -25.08
C THR A 133 -23.07 25.90 -26.32
N LYS A 134 -22.14 26.32 -27.19
CA LYS A 134 -22.47 26.89 -28.51
C LYS A 134 -23.00 25.85 -29.48
#